data_AF-A0AB37G855-F1
#
_entry.id   AF-A0AB37G855-F1
#
_cell.length_a   1.000
_cell.length_b   1.000
_cell.length_c   1.000
_cell.angle_alpha   90.00
_cell.angle_beta   90.00
_cell.angle_gamma   90.00
#
_symmetry.space_group_name_H-M   'P 1'
#
loop_
_entity.id
_entity.type
_entity.pdbx_description
1 polymer ?
#
loop_
_entity_poly.entity_id
_entity_poly.type
_entity_poly.pdbx_seq_one_letter_code
_entity_poly.pdbx_strand_id
1 'polypeptide(L)'
;MVDDMTTNNEANRTGDSSHSTGGVYSQEGKDFNRDTRYINDRIVKNGRAVGEGIKTWPVEAGRYRLIAARACPWAHRTLIVRRLLGLEEAISVGIPGPVHDARSWTFDKGPGGRDEVLGYERLQEAFLKRFPDYQRGITVPAIVEIESGEVVTNDFPWITLDFITEWVEFHREGAPDLYPVEMREEMDELMQFIYTEINNGVYRCGFAGSQDSYDKAYDRLFDALDKVSERLETRRYLMGDHITEADIRLYTTLIRFDAVYHGHFKCNRSKISEMPVLYNYLRDLFQTPGFGDTTDLVDIKRHYYEVHRDLNPLGIVPKGPELSDLLQPHGREALGGSPFGNGTAPAPVNPDPVEEGHRIEDLVVKH
;
A
#
# COMPACT_ATOMS: atom_id res chain seq x y z
N MET A 1 36.67 54.00 -11.00
CA MET A 1 36.04 53.12 -12.00
C MET A 1 36.98 51.91 -12.06
N VAL A 2 36.76 50.81 -11.32
CA VAL A 2 35.53 50.00 -11.15
C VAL A 2 35.09 49.42 -12.50
N ASP A 3 34.97 48.11 -12.79
CA ASP A 3 35.28 46.81 -12.13
C ASP A 3 35.14 45.69 -13.24
N ASP A 4 35.56 44.42 -13.16
CA ASP A 4 36.61 43.67 -12.40
C ASP A 4 36.74 42.21 -12.97
N MET A 5 37.65 41.37 -12.42
CA MET A 5 37.71 39.88 -12.33
C MET A 5 37.17 38.95 -13.47
N THR A 6 38.01 38.18 -14.19
CA THR A 6 38.56 36.79 -13.92
C THR A 6 37.51 35.63 -13.99
N THR A 7 37.79 34.34 -14.28
CA THR A 7 38.89 33.56 -14.93
C THR A 7 38.36 32.14 -15.26
N ASN A 8 38.94 31.49 -16.28
CA ASN A 8 39.11 30.03 -16.49
C ASN A 8 38.03 29.03 -16.05
N ASN A 9 37.51 28.26 -17.03
CA ASN A 9 36.70 27.06 -16.80
C ASN A 9 37.16 25.92 -17.71
N GLU A 10 37.95 24.96 -17.20
CA GLU A 10 38.17 23.66 -17.85
C GLU A 10 38.81 22.64 -16.87
N ALA A 11 38.04 21.63 -16.44
CA ALA A 11 38.56 20.33 -16.02
C ALA A 11 37.45 19.26 -15.88
N ASN A 12 37.79 18.04 -16.30
CA ASN A 12 37.14 16.75 -15.97
C ASN A 12 35.66 16.52 -16.32
N ARG A 13 35.47 16.01 -17.55
CA ARG A 13 34.50 14.92 -17.78
C ARG A 13 34.98 13.66 -17.03
N THR A 14 34.17 13.14 -16.13
CA THR A 14 34.22 11.73 -15.71
C THR A 14 32.81 11.16 -15.79
N GLY A 15 32.67 9.92 -16.26
CA GLY A 15 31.36 9.34 -16.58
C GLY A 15 30.50 9.17 -15.33
N ASP A 16 29.25 9.63 -15.40
CA ASP A 16 28.30 9.53 -14.30
C ASP A 16 27.83 8.08 -14.10
N SER A 17 27.91 7.60 -12.87
CA SER A 17 27.44 6.27 -12.44
C SER A 17 26.20 6.35 -11.55
N SER A 18 25.45 7.45 -11.62
CA SER A 18 24.26 7.78 -10.79
C SER A 18 23.08 6.80 -10.88
N HIS A 19 23.12 5.78 -11.74
CA HIS A 19 22.04 4.79 -11.88
C HIS A 19 22.05 3.68 -10.80
N SER A 20 22.93 3.75 -9.79
CA SER A 20 23.10 2.70 -8.77
C SER A 20 22.87 3.17 -7.31
N THR A 21 22.41 4.40 -7.07
CA THR A 21 22.15 4.87 -5.71
C THR A 21 20.81 4.35 -5.17
N GLY A 22 20.86 3.70 -4.01
CA GLY A 22 19.67 3.32 -3.25
C GLY A 22 18.99 4.53 -2.61
N GLY A 23 17.72 4.37 -2.23
CA GLY A 23 17.01 5.39 -1.44
C GLY A 23 17.59 5.53 -0.03
N VAL A 24 17.42 6.71 0.57
CA VAL A 24 17.73 6.99 1.98
C VAL A 24 16.41 7.20 2.72
N TYR A 25 16.18 6.41 3.77
CA TYR A 25 14.90 6.34 4.47
C TYR A 25 15.02 6.72 5.95
N SER A 26 16.13 6.39 6.61
CA SER A 26 16.49 6.90 7.94
C SER A 26 17.49 8.08 7.84
N GLN A 27 17.42 9.00 8.80
CA GLN A 27 18.39 10.09 8.95
C GLN A 27 18.82 10.17 10.42
N GLU A 28 20.13 10.06 10.67
CA GLU A 28 20.71 10.07 12.01
C GLU A 28 20.22 11.27 12.86
N GLY A 29 19.81 10.99 14.09
CA GLY A 29 19.33 11.97 15.05
C GLY A 29 17.92 12.54 14.81
N LYS A 30 17.18 12.09 13.78
CA LYS A 30 15.86 12.64 13.42
C LYS A 30 14.70 11.66 13.58
N ASP A 31 13.52 12.23 13.86
CA ASP A 31 12.24 11.53 13.73
C ASP A 31 11.87 11.31 12.26
N PHE A 32 11.34 10.12 11.94
CA PHE A 32 10.74 9.86 10.63
C PHE A 32 9.45 10.68 10.46
N ASN A 33 9.47 11.59 9.48
CA ASN A 33 8.31 12.35 9.04
C ASN A 33 8.04 12.04 7.57
N ARG A 34 6.83 11.59 7.26
CA ARG A 34 6.41 11.26 5.90
C ARG A 34 6.04 12.51 5.12
N ASP A 35 6.55 12.65 3.90
CA ASP A 35 6.03 13.64 2.94
C ASP A 35 4.63 13.21 2.47
N THR A 36 3.62 14.02 2.78
CA THR A 36 2.21 13.78 2.43
C THR A 36 1.73 14.71 1.30
N ARG A 37 2.63 15.36 0.56
CA ARG A 37 2.26 16.23 -0.57
C ARG A 37 1.91 15.39 -1.80
N TYR A 38 0.69 14.87 -1.87
CA TYR A 38 0.19 14.11 -3.02
C TYR A 38 -0.36 15.01 -4.14
N ILE A 39 -0.58 14.44 -5.32
CA ILE A 39 -1.44 15.01 -6.37
C ILE A 39 -2.87 14.71 -5.93
N ASN A 40 -3.57 15.74 -5.46
CA ASN A 40 -4.87 15.66 -4.80
C ASN A 40 -6.07 15.75 -5.77
N ASP A 41 -5.83 15.64 -7.08
CA ASP A 41 -6.86 15.42 -8.08
C ASP A 41 -7.73 14.21 -7.71
N ARG A 42 -9.01 14.26 -8.08
CA ARG A 42 -9.99 13.19 -7.80
C ARG A 42 -10.69 12.71 -9.07
N ILE A 43 -11.08 11.43 -9.07
CA ILE A 43 -11.84 10.81 -10.17
C ILE A 43 -13.27 10.60 -9.68
N VAL A 44 -14.17 11.45 -10.16
CA VAL A 44 -15.48 11.67 -9.57
C VAL A 44 -16.57 11.54 -10.62
N LYS A 45 -17.75 11.06 -10.20
CA LYS A 45 -18.89 10.89 -11.10
C LYS A 45 -19.21 12.20 -11.84
N ASN A 46 -19.29 12.11 -13.17
CA ASN A 46 -19.50 13.20 -14.12
C ASN A 46 -18.43 14.33 -14.09
N GLY A 47 -17.26 14.11 -13.48
CA GLY A 47 -16.19 15.12 -13.40
C GLY A 47 -16.59 16.39 -12.64
N ARG A 48 -17.61 16.31 -11.76
CA ARG A 48 -18.12 17.45 -11.00
C ARG A 48 -17.06 18.08 -10.11
N ALA A 49 -17.11 19.39 -9.90
CA ALA A 49 -16.23 20.06 -8.94
C ALA A 49 -16.48 19.58 -7.49
N VAL A 50 -15.40 19.35 -6.73
CA VAL A 50 -15.46 18.86 -5.33
C VAL A 50 -14.71 19.73 -4.30
N GLY A 51 -14.10 20.83 -4.74
CA GLY A 51 -13.39 21.78 -3.88
C GLY A 51 -12.61 22.82 -4.68
N GLU A 52 -12.21 23.91 -4.05
CA GLU A 52 -11.33 24.90 -4.66
C GLU A 52 -9.92 24.32 -4.87
N GLY A 53 -9.33 24.56 -6.04
CA GLY A 53 -7.98 24.05 -6.38
C GLY A 53 -7.88 22.55 -6.66
N ILE A 54 -8.96 21.76 -6.54
CA ILE A 54 -8.97 20.33 -6.85
C ILE A 54 -9.40 20.12 -8.31
N LYS A 55 -8.48 19.67 -9.18
CA LYS A 55 -8.83 19.23 -10.53
C LYS A 55 -9.58 17.89 -10.43
N THR A 56 -10.63 17.78 -11.22
CA THR A 56 -11.52 16.61 -11.24
C THR A 56 -11.54 15.98 -12.61
N TRP A 57 -11.66 14.64 -12.62
CA TRP A 57 -11.67 13.81 -13.80
C TRP A 57 -12.92 12.92 -13.77
N PRO A 58 -13.58 12.63 -14.90
CA PRO A 58 -14.82 11.87 -14.91
C PRO A 58 -14.57 10.37 -14.70
N VAL A 59 -15.43 9.71 -13.91
CA VAL A 59 -15.48 8.24 -13.84
C VAL A 59 -15.91 7.67 -15.19
N GLU A 60 -15.02 6.92 -15.83
CA GLU A 60 -15.23 6.29 -17.15
C GLU A 60 -14.48 4.95 -17.18
N ALA A 61 -15.17 3.84 -17.46
CA ALA A 61 -14.56 2.52 -17.53
C ALA A 61 -13.56 2.41 -18.70
N GLY A 62 -12.42 1.75 -18.46
CA GLY A 62 -11.37 1.56 -19.45
C GLY A 62 -10.48 2.79 -19.70
N ARG A 63 -10.79 3.96 -19.12
CA ARG A 63 -9.99 5.20 -19.26
C ARG A 63 -8.74 5.23 -18.38
N TYR A 64 -8.79 4.57 -17.23
CA TYR A 64 -7.78 4.68 -16.20
C TYR A 64 -7.07 3.35 -15.91
N ARG A 65 -5.82 3.47 -15.47
CA ARG A 65 -4.96 2.37 -15.02
C ARG A 65 -4.47 2.64 -13.61
N LEU A 66 -4.75 1.71 -12.70
CA LEU A 66 -4.16 1.68 -11.37
C LEU A 66 -2.74 1.12 -11.47
N ILE A 67 -1.74 1.84 -10.96
CA ILE A 67 -0.40 1.33 -10.77
C ILE A 67 -0.20 1.04 -9.29
N ALA A 68 -0.07 -0.25 -8.95
CA ALA A 68 -0.06 -0.73 -7.57
C ALA A 68 0.93 -1.89 -7.38
N ALA A 69 2.00 -1.67 -6.61
CA ALA A 69 2.95 -2.74 -6.29
C ALA A 69 2.44 -3.58 -5.10
N ARG A 70 2.53 -4.91 -5.20
CA ARG A 70 2.12 -5.85 -4.14
C ARG A 70 2.81 -5.57 -2.80
N ALA A 71 4.07 -5.14 -2.86
CA ALA A 71 4.87 -4.83 -1.67
C ALA A 71 4.30 -3.70 -0.81
N CYS A 72 3.79 -2.63 -1.42
CA CYS A 72 3.41 -1.40 -0.72
C CYS A 72 2.04 -1.57 -0.02
N PRO A 73 1.92 -1.34 1.30
CA PRO A 73 0.63 -1.49 2.01
C PRO A 73 -0.42 -0.48 1.54
N TRP A 74 -0.01 0.73 1.16
CA TRP A 74 -0.92 1.78 0.65
C TRP A 74 -1.54 1.37 -0.69
N ALA A 75 -0.74 0.75 -1.58
CA ALA A 75 -1.20 0.27 -2.87
C ALA A 75 -2.04 -1.01 -2.74
N HIS A 76 -1.66 -1.89 -1.82
CA HIS A 76 -2.41 -3.12 -1.55
C HIS A 76 -3.86 -2.83 -1.11
N ARG A 77 -4.14 -1.72 -0.42
CA ARG A 77 -5.53 -1.27 -0.15
C ARG A 77 -6.32 -1.06 -1.44
N THR A 78 -5.75 -0.39 -2.43
CA THR A 78 -6.42 -0.14 -3.71
C THR A 78 -6.67 -1.42 -4.51
N LEU A 79 -5.79 -2.43 -4.38
CA LEU A 79 -6.03 -3.76 -4.93
C LEU A 79 -7.23 -4.43 -4.25
N ILE A 80 -7.24 -4.49 -2.91
CA ILE A 80 -8.34 -5.07 -2.12
C ILE A 80 -9.68 -4.37 -2.43
N VAL A 81 -9.72 -3.04 -2.42
CA VAL A 81 -10.95 -2.27 -2.70
C VAL A 81 -11.43 -2.49 -4.13
N ARG A 82 -10.54 -2.42 -5.14
CA ARG A 82 -10.88 -2.73 -6.56
C ARG A 82 -11.51 -4.12 -6.68
N ARG A 83 -10.89 -5.11 -6.03
CA ARG A 83 -11.23 -6.53 -6.04
C ARG A 83 -12.55 -6.85 -5.31
N LEU A 84 -12.80 -6.23 -4.15
CA LEU A 84 -14.04 -6.40 -3.40
C LEU A 84 -15.24 -5.80 -4.12
N LEU A 85 -15.05 -4.65 -4.77
CA LEU A 85 -16.10 -3.90 -5.46
C LEU A 85 -16.36 -4.38 -6.91
N GLY A 86 -15.51 -5.25 -7.47
CA GLY A 86 -15.70 -5.77 -8.83
C GLY A 86 -15.23 -4.81 -9.94
N LEU A 87 -14.28 -3.92 -9.65
CA LEU A 87 -13.81 -2.87 -10.56
C LEU A 87 -12.72 -3.35 -11.53
N GLU A 88 -12.46 -4.66 -11.63
CA GLU A 88 -11.35 -5.22 -12.40
C GLU A 88 -11.40 -4.86 -13.90
N GLU A 89 -12.58 -4.92 -14.52
CA GLU A 89 -12.83 -4.57 -15.92
C GLU A 89 -12.89 -3.05 -16.15
N ALA A 90 -13.34 -2.30 -15.14
CA ALA A 90 -13.53 -0.85 -15.23
C ALA A 90 -12.20 -0.08 -15.08
N ILE A 91 -11.26 -0.61 -14.29
CA ILE A 91 -9.95 -0.02 -14.00
C ILE A 91 -8.89 -1.10 -14.20
N SER A 92 -8.11 -0.99 -15.28
CA SER A 92 -6.99 -1.90 -15.53
C SER A 92 -5.88 -1.71 -14.48
N VAL A 93 -5.04 -2.72 -14.25
CA VAL A 93 -3.94 -2.65 -13.27
C VAL A 93 -2.58 -2.94 -13.90
N GLY A 94 -1.57 -2.15 -13.50
CA GLY A 94 -0.15 -2.42 -13.73
C GLY A 94 0.55 -2.69 -12.40
N ILE A 95 1.35 -3.76 -12.35
CA ILE A 95 2.06 -4.22 -11.15
C ILE A 95 3.57 -3.99 -11.34
N PRO A 96 4.16 -2.95 -10.73
CA PRO A 96 5.61 -2.76 -10.70
C PRO A 96 6.33 -3.89 -9.94
N GLY A 97 7.61 -4.10 -10.24
CA GLY A 97 8.47 -5.01 -9.48
C GLY A 97 8.75 -4.51 -8.05
N PRO A 98 9.17 -5.41 -7.13
CA PRO A 98 9.39 -5.07 -5.73
C PRO A 98 10.68 -4.26 -5.47
N VAL A 99 11.67 -4.32 -6.37
CA VAL A 99 13.01 -3.74 -6.15
C VAL A 99 13.29 -2.63 -7.17
N HIS A 100 13.76 -1.48 -6.70
CA HIS A 100 14.09 -0.33 -7.53
C HIS A 100 15.21 0.53 -6.92
N ASP A 101 15.85 1.36 -7.74
CA ASP A 101 16.79 2.40 -7.29
C ASP A 101 16.06 3.66 -6.75
N ALA A 102 16.80 4.74 -6.46
CA ALA A 102 16.27 6.02 -5.96
C ALA A 102 15.22 6.70 -6.88
N ARG A 103 15.11 6.32 -8.15
CA ARG A 103 14.08 6.80 -9.11
C ARG A 103 12.73 6.09 -8.96
N SER A 104 12.59 5.19 -7.98
CA SER A 104 11.35 4.49 -7.63
C SER A 104 10.86 3.48 -8.69
N TRP A 105 9.64 2.96 -8.49
CA TRP A 105 9.00 1.81 -9.13
C TRP A 105 9.28 1.61 -10.64
N THR A 106 9.64 0.36 -10.98
CA THR A 106 9.98 -0.17 -12.31
C THR A 106 8.97 -1.23 -12.75
N PHE A 107 8.77 -1.40 -14.06
CA PHE A 107 7.91 -2.45 -14.63
C PHE A 107 8.72 -3.67 -15.10
N ASP A 108 9.75 -4.04 -14.34
CA ASP A 108 10.68 -5.15 -14.60
C ASP A 108 10.01 -6.53 -14.70
N LYS A 109 8.79 -6.67 -14.17
CA LYS A 109 7.94 -7.88 -14.33
C LYS A 109 7.27 -8.00 -15.69
N GLY A 110 7.11 -6.89 -16.42
CA GLY A 110 6.43 -6.87 -17.71
C GLY A 110 7.34 -7.29 -18.88
N PRO A 111 6.77 -7.71 -20.03
CA PRO A 111 7.56 -8.07 -21.21
C PRO A 111 8.53 -6.96 -21.64
N GLY A 112 9.84 -7.27 -21.64
CA GLY A 112 10.88 -6.28 -21.95
C GLY A 112 11.12 -5.23 -20.85
N GLY A 113 10.61 -5.46 -19.64
CA GLY A 113 10.76 -4.55 -18.49
C GLY A 113 9.87 -3.30 -18.57
N ARG A 114 8.67 -3.42 -19.18
CA ARG A 114 7.76 -2.29 -19.42
C ARG A 114 6.32 -2.64 -19.05
N ASP A 115 5.53 -1.63 -18.67
CA ASP A 115 4.09 -1.76 -18.49
C ASP A 115 3.41 -2.03 -19.84
N GLU A 116 2.57 -3.06 -19.90
CA GLU A 116 1.96 -3.54 -21.16
C GLU A 116 1.01 -2.55 -21.82
N VAL A 117 0.44 -1.62 -21.06
CA VAL A 117 -0.57 -0.65 -21.56
C VAL A 117 0.04 0.73 -21.77
N LEU A 118 0.83 1.21 -20.80
CA LEU A 118 1.44 2.54 -20.86
C LEU A 118 2.76 2.54 -21.66
N GLY A 119 3.39 1.38 -21.83
CA GLY A 119 4.69 1.27 -22.49
C GLY A 119 5.85 1.92 -21.73
N TYR A 120 5.68 2.29 -20.46
CA TYR A 120 6.73 2.86 -19.61
C TYR A 120 7.60 1.78 -18.98
N GLU A 121 8.90 2.05 -18.85
CA GLU A 121 9.84 1.25 -18.04
C GLU A 121 9.68 1.55 -16.55
N ARG A 122 9.32 2.79 -16.20
CA ARG A 122 9.24 3.28 -14.81
C ARG A 122 8.03 4.17 -14.59
N LEU A 123 7.42 4.09 -13.40
CA LEU A 123 6.29 4.95 -13.03
C LEU A 123 6.65 6.45 -13.07
N GLN A 124 7.93 6.80 -12.88
CA GLN A 124 8.42 8.16 -12.99
C GLN A 124 8.06 8.83 -14.33
N GLU A 125 7.98 8.08 -15.43
CA GLU A 125 7.62 8.61 -16.76
C GLU A 125 6.21 9.24 -16.76
N ALA A 126 5.23 8.59 -16.14
CA ALA A 126 3.86 9.11 -16.03
C ALA A 126 3.76 10.40 -15.19
N PHE A 127 4.60 10.53 -14.17
CA PHE A 127 4.70 11.74 -13.34
C PHE A 127 5.36 12.89 -14.10
N LEU A 128 6.50 12.64 -14.73
CA LEU A 128 7.25 13.67 -15.48
C LEU A 128 6.53 14.11 -16.76
N LYS A 129 5.72 13.25 -17.38
CA LYS A 129 4.89 13.62 -18.53
C LYS A 129 3.89 14.73 -18.20
N ARG A 130 3.27 14.66 -17.02
CA ARG A 130 2.33 15.67 -16.52
C ARG A 130 3.02 16.86 -15.86
N PHE A 131 4.08 16.59 -15.11
CA PHE A 131 4.80 17.57 -14.31
C PHE A 131 6.32 17.43 -14.57
N PRO A 132 6.87 18.11 -15.60
CA PRO A 132 8.28 17.95 -15.97
C PRO A 132 9.28 18.21 -14.84
N ASP A 133 8.95 19.12 -13.93
CA ASP A 133 9.75 19.47 -12.74
C ASP A 133 9.20 18.82 -11.45
N TYR A 134 8.73 17.56 -11.49
CA TYR A 134 8.16 16.90 -10.30
C TYR A 134 9.21 16.57 -9.23
N GLN A 135 9.28 17.40 -8.19
CA GLN A 135 10.25 17.28 -7.07
C GLN A 135 9.76 16.46 -5.87
N ARG A 136 8.63 15.75 -5.99
CA ARG A 136 8.00 14.99 -4.89
C ARG A 136 8.20 13.49 -5.07
N GLY A 137 7.82 12.70 -4.08
CA GLY A 137 7.95 11.24 -4.15
C GLY A 137 7.15 10.62 -5.31
N ILE A 138 7.79 9.77 -6.10
CA ILE A 138 7.15 8.90 -7.09
C ILE A 138 6.59 7.68 -6.34
N THR A 139 5.29 7.68 -6.04
CA THR A 139 4.66 6.69 -5.14
C THR A 139 3.65 5.80 -5.85
N VAL A 140 3.45 4.60 -5.29
CA VAL A 140 2.25 3.78 -5.51
C VAL A 140 1.37 3.81 -4.24
N PRO A 141 0.03 3.75 -4.36
CA PRO A 141 -0.73 3.66 -5.60
C PRO A 141 -0.70 4.97 -6.38
N ALA A 142 -0.85 4.86 -7.70
CA ALA A 142 -1.10 5.99 -8.58
C ALA A 142 -2.15 5.59 -9.61
N ILE A 143 -3.05 6.50 -9.97
CA ILE A 143 -3.92 6.34 -11.14
C ILE A 143 -3.30 7.10 -12.31
N VAL A 144 -3.20 6.46 -13.46
CA VAL A 144 -2.75 7.05 -14.73
C VAL A 144 -3.92 7.02 -15.71
N GLU A 145 -4.16 8.12 -16.43
CA GLU A 145 -5.08 8.11 -17.56
C GLU A 145 -4.37 7.49 -18.76
N ILE A 146 -4.99 6.49 -19.40
CA ILE A 146 -4.33 5.68 -20.43
C ILE A 146 -4.03 6.48 -21.70
N GLU A 147 -4.97 7.31 -22.15
CA GLU A 147 -4.84 8.08 -23.40
C GLU A 147 -3.73 9.12 -23.34
N SER A 148 -3.72 9.95 -22.29
CA SER A 148 -2.65 10.93 -22.07
C SER A 148 -1.37 10.29 -21.54
N GLY A 149 -1.45 9.13 -20.88
CA GLY A 149 -0.35 8.51 -20.15
C GLY A 149 0.14 9.34 -18.96
N GLU A 150 -0.65 10.31 -18.49
CA GLU A 150 -0.34 11.20 -17.38
C GLU A 150 -0.86 10.65 -16.05
N VAL A 151 -0.08 10.85 -14.97
CA VAL A 151 -0.58 10.58 -13.61
C VAL A 151 -1.77 11.49 -13.28
N VAL A 152 -2.91 10.89 -12.93
CA VAL A 152 -4.10 11.60 -12.46
C VAL A 152 -3.93 11.96 -10.99
N THR A 153 -3.71 10.96 -10.13
CA THR A 153 -3.65 11.12 -8.67
C THR A 153 -2.75 10.05 -8.05
N ASN A 154 -2.13 10.36 -6.91
CA ASN A 154 -1.43 9.41 -6.05
C ASN A 154 -1.84 9.55 -4.57
N ASP A 155 -2.95 10.24 -4.30
CA ASP A 155 -3.47 10.48 -2.96
C ASP A 155 -4.29 9.27 -2.49
N PHE A 156 -3.60 8.28 -1.94
CA PHE A 156 -4.16 6.95 -1.65
C PHE A 156 -5.45 6.90 -0.81
N PRO A 157 -5.74 7.81 0.15
CA PRO A 157 -7.03 7.84 0.85
C PRO A 157 -8.17 8.28 -0.05
N TRP A 158 -7.94 9.21 -0.99
CA TRP A 158 -8.95 9.58 -1.99
C TRP A 158 -9.13 8.47 -3.03
N ILE A 159 -8.08 7.73 -3.41
CA ILE A 159 -8.23 6.63 -4.39
C ILE A 159 -9.18 5.55 -3.86
N THR A 160 -9.03 5.07 -2.61
CA THR A 160 -9.97 4.07 -2.07
C THR A 160 -11.36 4.64 -1.82
N LEU A 161 -11.46 5.88 -1.32
CA LEU A 161 -12.77 6.52 -1.14
C LEU A 161 -13.50 6.75 -2.48
N ASP A 162 -12.80 7.23 -3.51
CA ASP A 162 -13.37 7.44 -4.85
C ASP A 162 -13.86 6.10 -5.42
N PHE A 163 -13.10 5.01 -5.31
CA PHE A 163 -13.55 3.67 -5.71
C PHE A 163 -14.85 3.26 -5.00
N ILE A 164 -15.01 3.59 -3.71
CA ILE A 164 -16.20 3.26 -2.93
C ILE A 164 -17.39 4.18 -3.26
N THR A 165 -17.19 5.50 -3.43
CA THR A 165 -18.31 6.47 -3.52
C THR A 165 -18.59 7.03 -4.91
N GLU A 166 -17.63 6.98 -5.84
CA GLU A 166 -17.73 7.58 -7.16
C GLU A 166 -17.95 6.55 -8.26
N TRP A 167 -17.36 5.35 -8.11
CA TRP A 167 -17.40 4.26 -9.09
C TRP A 167 -18.61 3.32 -8.93
N VAL A 168 -19.61 3.71 -8.13
CA VAL A 168 -20.78 2.87 -7.74
C VAL A 168 -21.53 2.27 -8.94
N GLU A 169 -21.61 2.97 -10.07
CA GLU A 169 -22.28 2.46 -11.30
C GLU A 169 -21.52 1.31 -11.98
N PHE A 170 -20.26 1.08 -11.61
CA PHE A 170 -19.40 0.00 -12.09
C PHE A 170 -19.14 -1.07 -11.02
N HIS A 171 -19.74 -0.97 -9.83
CA HIS A 171 -19.66 -2.02 -8.82
C HIS A 171 -20.39 -3.28 -9.29
N ARG A 172 -19.83 -4.45 -9.00
CA ARG A 172 -20.51 -5.73 -9.22
C ARG A 172 -21.78 -5.85 -8.38
N GLU A 173 -22.70 -6.71 -8.82
CA GLU A 173 -23.80 -7.15 -7.97
C GLU A 173 -23.27 -7.80 -6.68
N GLY A 174 -23.84 -7.41 -5.53
CA GLY A 174 -23.42 -7.86 -4.21
C GLY A 174 -22.07 -7.28 -3.74
N ALA A 175 -21.56 -6.20 -4.32
CA ALA A 175 -20.46 -5.45 -3.71
C ALA A 175 -20.83 -4.98 -2.28
N PRO A 176 -19.92 -5.08 -1.28
CA PRO A 176 -20.18 -4.60 0.07
C PRO A 176 -20.12 -3.07 0.16
N ASP A 177 -20.91 -2.47 1.05
CA ASP A 177 -20.69 -1.06 1.44
C ASP A 177 -19.50 -0.99 2.40
N LEU A 178 -18.35 -0.58 1.87
CA LEU A 178 -17.11 -0.43 2.62
C LEU A 178 -17.03 0.89 3.40
N TYR A 179 -17.97 1.83 3.19
CA TYR A 179 -17.97 3.14 3.83
C TYR A 179 -19.40 3.66 4.15
N PRO A 180 -20.20 2.89 4.92
CA PRO A 180 -21.62 3.17 5.17
C PRO A 180 -21.82 4.46 5.95
N VAL A 181 -22.86 5.22 5.57
CA VAL A 181 -23.09 6.62 6.01
C VAL A 181 -23.19 6.75 7.53
N GLU A 182 -23.89 5.83 8.18
CA GLU A 182 -24.16 5.82 9.61
C GLU A 182 -22.94 5.51 10.48
N MET A 183 -21.84 5.00 9.89
CA MET A 183 -20.61 4.65 10.62
C MET A 183 -19.45 5.61 10.35
N ARG A 184 -19.59 6.60 9.45
CA ARG A 184 -18.46 7.40 8.94
C ARG A 184 -17.71 8.16 10.01
N GLU A 185 -18.39 8.76 10.99
CA GLU A 185 -17.76 9.55 12.05
C GLU A 185 -16.83 8.68 12.92
N GLU A 186 -17.34 7.58 13.51
CA GLU A 186 -16.52 6.64 14.29
C GLU A 186 -15.43 5.98 13.43
N MET A 187 -15.74 5.66 12.18
CA MET A 187 -14.80 5.01 11.27
C MET A 187 -13.66 5.95 10.83
N ASP A 188 -13.91 7.23 10.58
CA ASP A 188 -12.87 8.20 10.25
C ASP A 188 -11.92 8.43 11.43
N GLU A 189 -12.46 8.56 12.65
CA GLU A 189 -11.66 8.62 13.88
C GLU A 189 -10.78 7.37 14.05
N LEU A 190 -11.37 6.18 13.90
CA LEU A 190 -10.67 4.90 14.04
C LEU A 190 -9.62 4.71 12.93
N MET A 191 -9.94 5.06 11.68
CA MET A 191 -9.01 4.99 10.56
C MET A 191 -7.84 5.97 10.71
N GLN A 192 -8.08 7.16 11.27
CA GLN A 192 -7.03 8.13 11.56
C GLN A 192 -6.11 7.62 12.69
N PHE A 193 -6.67 7.05 13.75
CA PHE A 193 -5.91 6.39 14.82
C PHE A 193 -5.06 5.21 14.29
N ILE A 194 -5.66 4.32 13.49
CA ILE A 194 -4.95 3.21 12.84
C ILE A 194 -3.85 3.75 11.91
N TYR A 195 -4.08 4.86 11.20
CA TYR A 195 -3.05 5.48 10.36
C TYR A 195 -1.87 6.02 11.19
N THR A 196 -2.11 6.83 12.22
CA THR A 196 -1.02 7.50 12.96
C THR A 196 -0.24 6.56 13.87
N GLU A 197 -0.93 5.65 14.56
CA GLU A 197 -0.32 4.80 15.58
C GLU A 197 0.16 3.45 15.04
N ILE A 198 -0.52 2.87 14.05
CA ILE A 198 -0.23 1.52 13.56
C ILE A 198 0.41 1.55 12.16
N ASN A 199 -0.32 2.04 11.15
CA ASN A 199 0.15 1.97 9.76
C ASN A 199 1.40 2.80 9.51
N ASN A 200 1.48 4.00 10.09
CA ASN A 200 2.67 4.85 10.04
C ASN A 200 3.58 4.63 11.27
N GLY A 201 3.06 4.06 12.36
CA GLY A 201 3.84 3.71 13.57
C GLY A 201 4.97 2.72 13.29
N VAL A 202 4.72 1.67 12.50
CA VAL A 202 5.76 0.71 12.10
C VAL A 202 6.90 1.37 11.32
N TYR A 203 6.60 2.34 10.45
CA TYR A 203 7.63 3.12 9.73
C TYR A 203 8.36 4.08 10.64
N ARG A 204 7.67 4.70 11.61
CA ARG A 204 8.32 5.53 12.66
C ARG A 204 9.29 4.72 13.51
N CYS A 205 9.01 3.44 13.79
CA CYS A 205 9.96 2.54 14.43
C CYS A 205 11.15 2.24 13.50
N GLY A 206 10.87 1.77 12.28
CA GLY A 206 11.89 1.28 11.35
C GLY A 206 12.86 2.35 10.85
N PHE A 207 12.39 3.57 10.64
CA PHE A 207 13.19 4.68 10.13
C PHE A 207 13.63 5.69 11.22
N ALA A 208 13.41 5.38 12.51
CA ALA A 208 13.89 6.18 13.62
C ALA A 208 15.41 6.44 13.51
N GLY A 209 15.80 7.71 13.57
CA GLY A 209 17.21 8.12 13.56
C GLY A 209 17.91 8.09 14.91
N SER A 210 17.19 7.76 15.99
CA SER A 210 17.69 7.73 17.37
C SER A 210 16.90 6.76 18.25
N GLN A 211 17.52 6.32 19.36
CA GLN A 211 16.88 5.42 20.33
C GLN A 211 15.59 6.03 20.90
N ASP A 212 15.64 7.27 21.39
CA ASP A 212 14.47 8.04 21.84
C ASP A 212 13.31 8.11 20.84
N SER A 213 13.61 8.19 19.54
CA SER A 213 12.60 8.24 18.48
C SER A 213 11.94 6.88 18.27
N TYR A 214 12.77 5.82 18.28
CA TYR A 214 12.35 4.44 18.21
C TYR A 214 11.48 4.05 19.41
N ASP A 215 11.92 4.31 20.65
CA ASP A 215 11.19 3.93 21.88
C ASP A 215 9.79 4.56 21.90
N LYS A 216 9.68 5.87 21.61
CA LYS A 216 8.40 6.59 21.51
C LYS A 216 7.50 6.12 20.36
N ALA A 217 8.07 5.49 19.32
CA ALA A 217 7.28 4.90 18.24
C ALA A 217 6.81 3.49 18.60
N TYR A 218 7.68 2.71 19.23
CA TYR A 218 7.45 1.36 19.71
C TYR A 218 6.33 1.31 20.76
N ASP A 219 6.40 2.15 21.80
CA ASP A 219 5.40 2.20 22.88
C ASP A 219 4.01 2.53 22.31
N ARG A 220 3.92 3.59 21.49
CA ARG A 220 2.68 4.03 20.83
C ARG A 220 2.09 2.96 19.90
N LEU A 221 2.93 2.24 19.18
CA LEU A 221 2.49 1.15 18.30
C LEU A 221 1.85 0.02 19.10
N PHE A 222 2.50 -0.42 20.18
CA PHE A 222 2.01 -1.55 20.96
C PHE A 222 0.80 -1.18 21.85
N ASP A 223 0.76 0.02 22.43
CA ASP A 223 -0.44 0.59 23.05
C ASP A 223 -1.64 0.60 22.09
N ALA A 224 -1.41 0.87 20.80
CA ALA A 224 -2.46 0.91 19.80
C ALA A 224 -2.90 -0.48 19.33
N LEU A 225 -1.96 -1.43 19.18
CA LEU A 225 -2.28 -2.82 18.90
C LEU A 225 -3.09 -3.46 20.03
N ASP A 226 -2.82 -3.13 21.30
CA ASP A 226 -3.60 -3.61 22.44
C ASP A 226 -5.02 -3.05 22.43
N LYS A 227 -5.21 -1.73 22.24
CA LYS A 227 -6.55 -1.11 22.09
C LYS A 227 -7.37 -1.70 20.94
N VAL A 228 -6.72 -2.03 19.83
CA VAL A 228 -7.37 -2.69 18.69
C VAL A 228 -7.69 -4.15 19.01
N SER A 229 -6.81 -4.85 19.74
CA SER A 229 -7.07 -6.21 20.24
C SER A 229 -8.28 -6.24 21.16
N GLU A 230 -8.35 -5.38 22.18
CA GLU A 230 -9.49 -5.22 23.09
C GLU A 230 -10.81 -4.95 22.31
N ARG A 231 -10.77 -4.06 21.30
CA ARG A 231 -11.95 -3.78 20.46
C ARG A 231 -12.46 -5.01 19.70
N LEU A 232 -11.54 -5.88 19.26
CA LEU A 232 -11.78 -7.09 18.47
C LEU A 232 -12.03 -8.37 19.29
N GLU A 233 -11.98 -8.31 20.63
CA GLU A 233 -12.39 -9.43 21.50
C GLU A 233 -13.90 -9.71 21.41
N THR A 234 -14.70 -8.66 21.23
CA THR A 234 -16.17 -8.70 21.28
C THR A 234 -16.85 -8.37 19.96
N ARG A 235 -16.09 -8.01 18.92
CA ARG A 235 -16.57 -7.66 17.58
C ARG A 235 -15.81 -8.46 16.54
N ARG A 236 -16.46 -9.01 15.52
CA ARG A 236 -15.76 -9.75 14.46
C ARG A 236 -14.82 -8.85 13.66
N TYR A 237 -15.31 -7.69 13.24
CA TYR A 237 -14.58 -6.67 12.48
C TYR A 237 -14.48 -5.35 13.24
N LEU A 238 -13.68 -4.41 12.75
CA LEU A 238 -13.45 -3.13 13.41
C LEU A 238 -14.73 -2.30 13.60
N MET A 239 -15.66 -2.35 12.65
CA MET A 239 -16.95 -1.65 12.74
C MET A 239 -18.12 -2.58 13.12
N GLY A 240 -17.83 -3.74 13.73
CA GLY A 240 -18.84 -4.69 14.20
C GLY A 240 -18.99 -5.90 13.27
N ASP A 241 -20.12 -5.96 12.56
CA ASP A 241 -20.60 -7.18 11.90
C ASP A 241 -20.12 -7.37 10.46
N HIS A 242 -19.59 -6.32 9.82
CA HIS A 242 -19.24 -6.29 8.39
C HIS A 242 -17.83 -5.72 8.18
N ILE A 243 -17.17 -6.13 7.09
CA ILE A 243 -15.88 -5.58 6.67
C ILE A 243 -16.06 -4.17 6.15
N THR A 244 -15.25 -3.21 6.61
CA THR A 244 -15.20 -1.85 6.05
C THR A 244 -13.79 -1.46 5.60
N GLU A 245 -13.63 -0.27 5.03
CA GLU A 245 -12.34 0.33 4.70
C GLU A 245 -11.37 0.36 5.91
N ALA A 246 -11.88 0.44 7.15
CA ALA A 246 -11.04 0.36 8.35
C ALA A 246 -10.31 -0.98 8.45
N ASP A 247 -10.99 -2.10 8.16
CA ASP A 247 -10.40 -3.44 8.21
C ASP A 247 -9.33 -3.61 7.12
N ILE A 248 -9.58 -3.08 5.91
CA ILE A 248 -8.61 -3.07 4.79
C ILE A 248 -7.35 -2.28 5.17
N ARG A 249 -7.54 -1.12 5.83
CA ARG A 249 -6.43 -0.27 6.31
C ARG A 249 -5.59 -0.95 7.39
N LEU A 250 -6.20 -1.72 8.30
CA LEU A 250 -5.48 -2.47 9.33
C LEU A 250 -4.80 -3.72 8.77
N TYR A 251 -5.53 -4.55 8.01
CA TYR A 251 -5.05 -5.79 7.38
C TYR A 251 -3.72 -5.60 6.66
N THR A 252 -3.63 -4.55 5.83
CA THR A 252 -2.43 -4.26 5.03
C THR A 252 -1.18 -3.99 5.87
N THR A 253 -1.31 -3.62 7.15
CA THR A 253 -0.18 -3.60 8.10
C THR A 253 0.01 -4.96 8.79
N LEU A 254 -1.05 -5.61 9.28
CA LEU A 254 -0.94 -6.88 10.01
C LEU A 254 -0.30 -8.01 9.17
N ILE A 255 -0.70 -8.16 7.90
CA ILE A 255 -0.17 -9.22 7.02
C ILE A 255 1.33 -9.06 6.71
N ARG A 256 1.89 -7.86 6.92
CA ARG A 256 3.31 -7.54 6.74
C ARG A 256 4.11 -7.58 8.05
N PHE A 257 3.45 -7.72 9.19
CA PHE A 257 4.08 -7.51 10.49
C PHE A 257 5.14 -8.58 10.79
N ASP A 258 4.76 -9.86 10.78
CA ASP A 258 5.69 -10.95 11.10
C ASP A 258 6.70 -11.21 9.97
N ALA A 259 6.30 -10.94 8.72
CA ALA A 259 7.17 -11.07 7.55
C ALA A 259 8.23 -9.96 7.43
N VAL A 260 7.94 -8.76 7.94
CA VAL A 260 8.81 -7.57 7.78
C VAL A 260 8.93 -6.79 9.09
N TYR A 261 7.86 -6.16 9.57
CA TYR A 261 7.96 -5.09 10.57
C TYR A 261 8.55 -5.53 11.90
N HIS A 262 8.23 -6.75 12.35
CA HIS A 262 8.78 -7.35 13.55
C HIS A 262 10.31 -7.42 13.54
N GLY A 263 10.90 -7.87 12.41
CA GLY A 263 12.36 -7.98 12.25
C GLY A 263 13.01 -6.70 11.72
N HIS A 264 12.65 -6.32 10.49
CA HIS A 264 13.27 -5.23 9.73
C HIS A 264 13.10 -3.87 10.41
N PHE A 265 11.87 -3.58 10.87
CA PHE A 265 11.54 -2.34 11.58
C PHE A 265 11.59 -2.48 13.11
N LYS A 266 12.04 -3.64 13.62
CA LYS A 266 12.23 -3.93 15.05
C LYS A 266 10.95 -3.76 15.89
N CYS A 267 9.76 -3.89 15.30
CA CYS A 267 8.49 -3.83 16.03
C CYS A 267 8.28 -5.15 16.82
N ASN A 268 9.06 -5.39 17.87
CA ASN A 268 9.39 -6.75 18.33
C ASN A 268 8.99 -7.10 19.78
N ARG A 269 7.96 -6.46 20.35
CA ARG A 269 7.38 -6.90 21.64
C ARG A 269 6.89 -8.36 21.58
N SER A 270 6.24 -8.68 20.46
CA SER A 270 5.66 -9.97 20.10
C SER A 270 5.34 -9.97 18.61
N LYS A 271 5.25 -11.15 18.00
CA LYS A 271 4.65 -11.33 16.67
C LYS A 271 3.13 -11.12 16.73
N ILE A 272 2.49 -10.85 15.59
CA ILE A 272 1.03 -10.94 15.48
C ILE A 272 0.57 -12.37 15.73
N SER A 273 1.32 -13.39 15.28
CA SER A 273 1.04 -14.81 15.61
C SER A 273 0.99 -15.12 17.12
N GLU A 274 1.57 -14.25 17.95
CA GLU A 274 1.62 -14.37 19.42
C GLU A 274 0.54 -13.49 20.11
N MET A 275 -0.30 -12.78 19.34
CA MET A 275 -1.41 -11.94 19.81
C MET A 275 -2.75 -12.56 19.34
N PRO A 276 -3.38 -13.47 20.11
CA PRO A 276 -4.40 -14.40 19.57
C PRO A 276 -5.60 -13.73 18.89
N VAL A 277 -6.11 -12.63 19.45
CA VAL A 277 -7.27 -11.91 18.89
C VAL A 277 -6.93 -11.29 17.53
N LEU A 278 -5.79 -10.60 17.45
CA LEU A 278 -5.28 -10.01 16.20
C LEU A 278 -4.90 -11.07 15.18
N TYR A 279 -4.33 -12.21 15.61
CA TYR A 279 -3.97 -13.28 14.69
C TYR A 279 -5.20 -13.97 14.10
N ASN A 280 -6.22 -14.23 14.91
CA ASN A 280 -7.49 -14.77 14.43
C ASN A 280 -8.17 -13.78 13.47
N TYR A 281 -8.08 -12.48 13.74
CA TYR A 281 -8.62 -11.43 12.88
C TYR A 281 -7.87 -11.32 11.55
N LEU A 282 -6.53 -11.37 11.58
CA LEU A 282 -5.70 -11.43 10.39
C LEU A 282 -6.04 -12.65 9.53
N ARG A 283 -6.25 -13.83 10.14
CA ARG A 283 -6.59 -15.06 9.43
C ARG A 283 -8.01 -15.05 8.84
N ASP A 284 -9.00 -14.52 9.55
CA ASP A 284 -10.38 -14.31 9.05
C ASP A 284 -10.38 -13.43 7.78
N LEU A 285 -9.66 -12.30 7.82
CA LEU A 285 -9.50 -11.45 6.64
C LEU A 285 -8.66 -12.11 5.55
N PHE A 286 -7.51 -12.74 5.87
CA PHE A 286 -6.66 -13.40 4.87
C PHE A 286 -7.38 -14.51 4.10
N GLN A 287 -8.26 -15.27 4.77
CA GLN A 287 -9.08 -16.33 4.17
C GLN A 287 -10.33 -15.79 3.46
N THR A 288 -10.67 -14.51 3.63
CA THR A 288 -11.77 -13.85 2.92
C THR A 288 -11.36 -13.52 1.47
N PRO A 289 -12.17 -13.89 0.45
CA PRO A 289 -11.88 -13.55 -0.95
C PRO A 289 -11.73 -12.04 -1.15
N GLY A 290 -10.66 -11.65 -1.83
CA GLY A 290 -10.25 -10.27 -2.09
C GLY A 290 -9.14 -9.72 -1.18
N PHE A 291 -8.68 -10.49 -0.18
CA PHE A 291 -7.60 -10.11 0.74
C PHE A 291 -6.36 -11.00 0.58
N GLY A 292 -6.50 -12.31 0.82
CA GLY A 292 -5.43 -13.28 0.57
C GLY A 292 -5.00 -13.24 -0.89
N ASP A 293 -5.95 -13.35 -1.83
CA ASP A 293 -5.67 -13.39 -3.27
C ASP A 293 -5.00 -12.12 -3.85
N THR A 294 -4.95 -11.02 -3.11
CA THR A 294 -4.18 -9.82 -3.48
C THR A 294 -2.76 -9.76 -2.88
N THR A 295 -2.42 -10.68 -1.98
CA THR A 295 -1.20 -10.69 -1.14
C THR A 295 -0.06 -11.52 -1.75
N ASP A 296 1.04 -10.85 -2.12
CA ASP A 296 2.31 -11.50 -2.48
C ASP A 296 3.36 -11.25 -1.39
N LEU A 297 3.62 -12.27 -0.56
CA LEU A 297 4.58 -12.18 0.55
C LEU A 297 6.04 -12.22 0.09
N VAL A 298 6.32 -12.72 -1.12
CA VAL A 298 7.67 -12.70 -1.69
C VAL A 298 8.03 -11.28 -2.12
N ASP A 299 7.15 -10.61 -2.88
CA ASP A 299 7.31 -9.20 -3.26
C ASP A 299 7.41 -8.27 -2.04
N ILE A 300 6.55 -8.48 -1.04
CA ILE A 300 6.61 -7.77 0.24
C ILE A 300 8.02 -7.91 0.83
N LYS A 301 8.51 -9.13 1.05
CA LYS A 301 9.82 -9.33 1.69
C LYS A 301 10.96 -8.78 0.84
N ARG A 302 10.97 -9.06 -0.47
CA ARG A 302 11.98 -8.55 -1.41
C ARG A 302 12.08 -7.02 -1.37
N HIS A 303 10.95 -6.31 -1.47
CA HIS A 303 10.95 -4.86 -1.40
C HIS A 303 11.58 -4.34 -0.11
N TYR A 304 11.09 -4.78 1.06
CA TYR A 304 11.56 -4.20 2.32
C TYR A 304 13.02 -4.57 2.62
N TYR A 305 13.46 -5.79 2.35
CA TYR A 305 14.81 -6.23 2.67
C TYR A 305 15.85 -5.85 1.61
N GLU A 306 15.51 -5.78 0.32
CA GLU A 306 16.47 -5.47 -0.76
C GLU A 306 16.62 -3.96 -1.05
N VAL A 307 15.56 -3.15 -0.83
CA VAL A 307 15.55 -1.69 -1.17
C VAL A 307 16.07 -0.81 -0.02
N HIS A 308 15.69 -1.09 1.23
CA HIS A 308 16.12 -0.32 2.42
C HIS A 308 17.56 -0.68 2.84
N ARG A 309 18.54 -0.38 1.98
CA ARG A 309 19.96 -0.69 2.17
C ARG A 309 20.62 0.11 3.31
N ASP A 310 20.01 1.20 3.73
CA ASP A 310 20.37 1.94 4.94
C ASP A 310 20.01 1.18 6.23
N LEU A 311 18.94 0.38 6.23
CA LEU A 311 18.57 -0.51 7.34
C LEU A 311 19.15 -1.92 7.23
N ASN A 312 19.25 -2.47 6.02
CA ASN A 312 19.77 -3.81 5.71
C ASN A 312 20.85 -3.74 4.60
N PRO A 313 22.11 -3.37 4.93
CA PRO A 313 23.15 -3.14 3.92
C PRO A 313 23.40 -4.34 3.00
N LEU A 314 23.34 -5.56 3.55
CA LEU A 314 23.57 -6.79 2.80
C LEU A 314 22.41 -7.12 1.84
N GLY A 315 21.21 -6.60 2.10
CA GLY A 315 20.01 -6.88 1.29
C GLY A 315 19.51 -8.32 1.40
N ILE A 316 19.95 -9.06 2.42
CA ILE A 316 19.56 -10.45 2.61
C ILE A 316 18.08 -10.50 3.00
N VAL A 317 17.29 -11.26 2.24
CA VAL A 317 15.87 -11.51 2.51
C VAL A 317 15.75 -12.74 3.41
N PRO A 318 15.12 -12.66 4.61
CA PRO A 318 14.88 -13.82 5.45
C PRO A 318 14.01 -14.88 4.77
N LYS A 319 14.30 -16.17 5.00
CA LYS A 319 13.45 -17.25 4.49
C LYS A 319 12.08 -17.31 5.17
N GLY A 320 12.04 -17.19 6.50
CA GLY A 320 10.78 -17.20 7.28
C GLY A 320 9.97 -15.89 7.19
N PRO A 321 8.92 -15.74 8.02
CA PRO A 321 8.35 -16.76 8.90
C PRO A 321 7.75 -17.93 8.11
N GLU A 322 7.39 -19.00 8.80
CA GLU A 322 6.48 -20.01 8.26
C GLU A 322 5.08 -19.38 8.07
N LEU A 323 4.39 -19.76 7.00
CA LEU A 323 3.14 -19.14 6.55
C LEU A 323 1.95 -20.11 6.59
N SER A 324 2.19 -21.42 6.80
CA SER A 324 1.15 -22.46 6.83
C SER A 324 -0.04 -22.12 7.73
N ASP A 325 0.23 -21.45 8.84
CA ASP A 325 -0.75 -21.19 9.89
C ASP A 325 -1.79 -20.13 9.49
N LEU A 326 -1.53 -19.35 8.43
CA LEU A 326 -2.48 -18.36 7.91
C LEU A 326 -3.77 -18.99 7.36
N LEU A 327 -3.74 -20.25 6.92
CA LEU A 327 -4.92 -21.01 6.47
C LEU A 327 -5.56 -21.90 7.55
N GLN A 328 -5.04 -21.88 8.79
CA GLN A 328 -5.66 -22.63 9.89
C GLN A 328 -6.97 -21.96 10.34
N PRO A 329 -7.96 -22.71 10.88
CA PRO A 329 -9.21 -22.14 11.37
C PRO A 329 -9.00 -21.05 12.41
N HIS A 330 -9.78 -19.96 12.30
CA HIS A 330 -9.64 -18.76 13.13
C HIS A 330 -10.75 -18.58 14.18
N GLY A 331 -11.89 -19.26 14.05
CA GLY A 331 -12.96 -19.30 15.07
C GLY A 331 -13.75 -18.00 15.23
N ARG A 332 -13.60 -17.02 14.33
CA ARG A 332 -14.24 -15.69 14.46
C ARG A 332 -15.69 -15.67 13.98
N GLU A 333 -16.12 -16.68 13.25
CA GLU A 333 -17.51 -16.96 12.93
C GLU A 333 -18.39 -17.16 14.20
N ALA A 334 -17.78 -17.53 15.33
CA ALA A 334 -18.48 -17.59 16.63
C ALA A 334 -18.86 -16.20 17.18
N LEU A 335 -18.25 -15.12 16.68
CA LEU A 335 -18.64 -13.72 16.96
C LEU A 335 -19.75 -13.22 16.02
N GLY A 336 -20.27 -14.08 15.12
CA GLY A 336 -21.31 -13.73 14.16
C GLY A 336 -20.79 -12.94 12.96
N GLY A 337 -21.48 -11.85 12.64
CA GLY A 337 -21.22 -11.00 11.48
C GLY A 337 -21.55 -11.64 10.12
N SER A 338 -21.61 -10.79 9.09
CA SER A 338 -21.63 -11.15 7.67
C SER A 338 -20.51 -10.37 6.98
N PRO A 339 -19.44 -11.01 6.47
CA PRO A 339 -18.27 -10.29 5.95
C PRO A 339 -18.63 -9.23 4.89
N PHE A 340 -19.63 -9.51 4.05
CA PHE A 340 -20.07 -8.65 2.96
C PHE A 340 -21.42 -7.95 3.21
N GLY A 341 -21.93 -7.96 4.45
CA GLY A 341 -23.25 -7.41 4.79
C GLY A 341 -24.38 -8.15 4.09
N ASN A 342 -25.19 -7.40 3.33
CA ASN A 342 -26.23 -7.93 2.43
C ASN A 342 -25.69 -8.34 1.04
N GLY A 343 -24.39 -8.13 0.79
CA GLY A 343 -23.71 -8.48 -0.45
C GLY A 343 -23.19 -9.92 -0.45
N THR A 344 -22.23 -10.17 -1.34
CA THR A 344 -21.63 -11.49 -1.62
C THR A 344 -20.12 -11.39 -1.69
N ALA A 345 -19.43 -12.52 -1.52
CA ALA A 345 -18.00 -12.59 -1.83
C ALA A 345 -17.76 -12.31 -3.33
N PRO A 346 -16.67 -11.61 -3.70
CA PRO A 346 -16.31 -11.45 -5.10
C PRO A 346 -16.00 -12.83 -5.71
N ALA A 347 -16.37 -13.02 -6.98
CA ALA A 347 -16.10 -14.26 -7.69
C ALA A 347 -14.59 -14.56 -7.77
N PRO A 348 -14.18 -15.83 -7.90
CA PRO A 348 -12.83 -16.18 -8.34
C PRO A 348 -12.62 -15.65 -9.77
N VAL A 349 -11.70 -14.70 -9.94
CA VAL A 349 -11.31 -14.15 -11.25
C VAL A 349 -9.97 -14.78 -11.64
N ASN A 350 -9.56 -14.65 -12.90
CA ASN A 350 -8.14 -14.75 -13.22
C ASN A 350 -7.40 -13.75 -12.31
N PRO A 351 -6.47 -14.19 -11.45
CA PRO A 351 -5.78 -13.27 -10.56
C PRO A 351 -4.98 -12.27 -11.40
N ASP A 352 -5.03 -10.99 -10.99
CA ASP A 352 -4.05 -9.99 -11.42
C ASP A 352 -2.64 -10.63 -11.36
N PRO A 353 -1.71 -10.34 -12.29
CA PRO A 353 -0.46 -11.10 -12.41
C PRO A 353 0.25 -11.38 -11.07
N VAL A 354 0.54 -12.66 -10.84
CA VAL A 354 1.34 -13.19 -9.72
C VAL A 354 2.38 -14.13 -10.33
N GLU A 355 3.63 -13.98 -9.91
CA GLU A 355 4.75 -14.79 -10.40
C GLU A 355 4.63 -16.26 -9.94
N GLU A 356 5.24 -17.19 -10.68
CA GLU A 356 5.21 -18.61 -10.32
C GLU A 356 5.86 -18.84 -8.95
N GLY A 357 5.18 -19.54 -8.04
CA GLY A 357 5.67 -19.77 -6.69
C GLY A 357 5.41 -18.64 -5.68
N HIS A 358 4.76 -17.54 -6.10
CA HIS A 358 4.38 -16.43 -5.22
C HIS A 358 2.93 -16.54 -4.71
N ARG A 359 2.13 -17.48 -5.24
CA ARG A 359 0.74 -17.65 -4.81
C ARG A 359 0.66 -18.26 -3.41
N ILE A 360 -0.42 -18.01 -2.69
CA ILE A 360 -0.60 -18.51 -1.32
C ILE A 360 -0.56 -20.04 -1.31
N GLU A 361 -1.14 -20.71 -2.30
CA GLU A 361 -1.10 -22.18 -2.40
C GLU A 361 0.34 -22.68 -2.54
N ASP A 362 1.18 -22.01 -3.33
CA ASP A 362 2.59 -22.36 -3.51
C ASP A 362 3.45 -22.14 -2.26
N LEU A 363 3.05 -21.18 -1.42
CA LEU A 363 3.74 -20.76 -0.19
C LEU A 363 3.27 -21.54 1.06
N VAL A 364 2.03 -22.03 1.08
CA VAL A 364 1.43 -22.72 2.23
C VAL A 364 1.42 -24.25 2.08
N VAL A 365 1.36 -24.79 0.87
CA VAL A 365 1.29 -26.26 0.64
C VAL A 365 2.67 -26.93 0.68
N LYS A 366 3.76 -26.16 0.72
CA LYS A 366 5.13 -26.69 0.86
C LYS A 366 5.54 -26.82 2.33
N HIS A 367 5.10 -27.89 3.01
CA HIS A 367 5.99 -28.84 3.71
C HIS A 367 5.27 -30.06 4.29
#